data_AF-A0A2N3V6S2-F1
#
_entry.id   AF-A0A2N3V6S2-F1
#
_cell.length_a   1.000
_cell.length_b   1.000
_cell.length_c   1.000
_cell.angle_alpha   90.00
_cell.angle_beta   90.00
_cell.angle_gamma   90.00
#
_symmetry.space_group_name_H-M   'P 1'
#
loop_
_entity.id
_entity.type
_entity.pdbx_description
1 polymer ?
#
loop_
_entity_poly.entity_id
_entity_poly.type
_entity_poly.pdbx_seq_one_letter_code
_entity_poly.pdbx_strand_id
1 'polypeptide(L)'
;MGGPTDELTLTIMRSLEIDWQWVKHFDPTDETGIAEARSAGRRAGRALGLKIVTFASDPAKRDDGRVVVIVAVNQPASDPEDEKRMEDRSRLIVDQMLKRPGDSPISGP
;
A
#
# COMPACT_ATOMS: atom_id res chain seq x y z
N MET A 1 -5.65 -24.55 13.69
CA MET A 1 -5.48 -23.31 14.47
C MET A 1 -4.66 -22.37 13.61
N GLY A 2 -5.27 -21.29 13.08
CA GLY A 2 -4.53 -20.24 12.38
C GLY A 2 -4.11 -19.18 13.38
N GLY A 3 -2.83 -18.80 13.39
CA GLY A 3 -2.33 -17.73 14.27
C GLY A 3 -2.71 -16.33 13.75
N PRO A 4 -2.52 -15.26 14.53
CA PRO A 4 -2.77 -13.88 14.08
C PRO A 4 -1.98 -13.49 12.81
N THR A 5 -0.83 -14.14 12.61
CA THR A 5 0.02 -14.08 11.41
C THR A 5 -0.69 -14.57 10.14
N ASP A 6 -1.63 -15.52 10.24
CA ASP A 6 -2.35 -16.06 9.09
C ASP A 6 -3.51 -15.15 8.68
N GLU A 7 -4.17 -14.52 9.65
CA GLU A 7 -5.32 -13.64 9.40
C GLU A 7 -4.93 -12.37 8.62
N LEU A 8 -3.79 -11.75 8.96
CA LEU A 8 -3.30 -10.59 8.20
C LEU A 8 -2.93 -10.98 6.76
N THR A 9 -2.33 -12.15 6.55
CA THR A 9 -2.02 -12.63 5.20
C THR A 9 -3.29 -12.85 4.40
N LEU A 10 -4.32 -13.48 4.97
CA LEU A 10 -5.61 -13.66 4.30
C LEU A 10 -6.28 -12.32 3.97
N THR A 11 -6.19 -11.34 4.87
CA THR A 11 -6.72 -9.98 4.65
C THR A 11 -6.03 -9.28 3.49
N ILE A 12 -4.69 -9.37 3.43
CA ILE A 12 -3.91 -8.80 2.34
C ILE A 12 -4.22 -9.53 1.03
N MET A 13 -4.29 -10.87 1.04
CA MET A 13 -4.67 -11.66 -0.14
C MET A 13 -6.00 -11.18 -0.71
N ARG A 14 -7.02 -11.08 0.14
CA ARG A 14 -8.36 -10.63 -0.27
C ARG A 14 -8.33 -9.22 -0.89
N SER A 15 -7.53 -8.33 -0.32
CA SER A 15 -7.37 -6.96 -0.83
C SER A 15 -6.61 -6.96 -2.17
N LEU A 16 -5.61 -7.82 -2.35
CA LEU A 16 -4.90 -7.96 -3.62
C LEU A 16 -5.77 -8.55 -4.73
N GLU A 17 -6.71 -9.45 -4.41
CA GLU A 17 -7.64 -10.00 -5.40
C GLU A 17 -8.66 -8.96 -5.89
N ILE A 18 -9.18 -8.12 -4.99
CA ILE A 18 -10.23 -7.15 -5.30
C ILE A 18 -9.64 -5.83 -5.79
N ASP A 19 -8.70 -5.28 -5.01
CA ASP A 19 -8.23 -3.92 -5.14
C ASP A 19 -6.80 -3.82 -5.67
N TRP A 20 -6.12 -4.95 -5.78
CA TRP A 20 -4.73 -5.08 -6.24
C TRP A 20 -3.72 -4.34 -5.37
N GLN A 21 -4.18 -3.92 -4.20
CA GLN A 21 -3.36 -3.27 -3.20
C GLN A 21 -3.97 -3.41 -1.82
N TRP A 22 -3.10 -3.33 -0.83
CA TRP A 22 -3.44 -3.18 0.57
C TRP A 22 -2.60 -2.06 1.16
N VAL A 23 -3.24 -1.18 1.93
CA VAL A 23 -2.61 -0.01 2.53
C VAL A 23 -2.96 0.06 4.00
N LYS A 24 -1.97 0.29 4.85
CA LYS A 24 -2.19 0.54 6.29
C LYS A 24 -1.21 1.57 6.83
N HIS A 25 -1.74 2.41 7.73
CA HIS A 25 -0.97 3.39 8.48
C HIS A 25 -0.59 2.78 9.83
N PHE A 26 0.67 2.95 10.21
CA PHE A 26 1.23 2.51 11.47
C PHE A 26 1.76 3.71 12.25
N ASP A 27 1.74 3.58 13.57
CA ASP A 27 2.60 4.41 14.41
C ASP A 27 4.07 4.11 14.04
N PRO A 28 4.96 5.12 13.91
CA PRO A 28 6.36 4.88 13.57
C PRO A 28 7.09 3.96 14.53
N THR A 29 6.66 3.92 15.78
CA THR A 29 7.25 3.09 16.83
C THR A 29 6.75 1.65 16.79
N ASP A 30 5.72 1.33 16.00
CA ASP A 30 5.23 -0.03 15.78
C ASP A 30 6.06 -0.77 14.72
N GLU A 31 7.36 -0.91 15.00
CA GLU A 31 8.30 -1.60 14.11
C GLU A 31 7.90 -3.05 13.85
N THR A 32 7.31 -3.71 14.85
CA THR A 32 6.85 -5.10 14.74
C THR A 32 5.67 -5.21 13.79
N GLY A 33 4.66 -4.35 13.92
CA GLY A 33 3.51 -4.32 13.01
C GLY A 33 3.90 -4.00 11.57
N ILE A 34 4.85 -3.07 11.37
CA ILE A 34 5.40 -2.74 10.05
C ILE A 34 6.13 -3.95 9.45
N ALA A 35 7.01 -4.60 10.21
CA ALA A 35 7.75 -5.78 9.76
C ALA A 35 6.80 -6.94 9.42
N GLU A 36 5.79 -7.16 10.24
CA GLU A 36 4.78 -8.21 10.04
C GLU A 36 3.93 -7.93 8.80
N ALA A 37 3.49 -6.69 8.58
CA ALA A 37 2.76 -6.32 7.37
C ALA A 37 3.57 -6.59 6.09
N ARG A 38 4.87 -6.27 6.10
CA ARG A 38 5.77 -6.58 4.97
C ARG A 38 5.94 -8.08 4.77
N SER A 39 6.04 -8.85 5.86
CA SER A 39 6.14 -10.31 5.82
C SER A 39 4.85 -10.95 5.28
N ALA A 40 3.71 -10.55 5.81
CA ALA A 40 2.39 -10.98 5.40
C ALA A 40 2.10 -10.66 3.94
N GLY A 41 2.53 -9.48 3.45
CA GLY A 41 2.45 -9.11 2.04
C GLY A 41 3.24 -10.06 1.13
N ARG A 42 4.48 -10.39 1.48
CA ARG A 42 5.28 -11.38 0.74
C ARG A 42 4.65 -12.77 0.72
N ARG A 43 4.10 -13.21 1.86
CA ARG A 43 3.37 -14.48 1.97
C ARG A 43 2.12 -14.48 1.09
N ALA A 44 1.33 -13.40 1.11
CA ALA A 44 0.14 -13.23 0.29
C ALA A 44 0.45 -13.28 -1.20
N GLY A 45 1.45 -12.51 -1.66
CA GLY A 45 1.87 -12.53 -3.08
C GLY A 45 2.32 -13.92 -3.54
N ARG A 46 3.10 -14.62 -2.71
CA ARG A 46 3.51 -16.01 -2.99
C ARG A 46 2.32 -16.97 -3.06
N ALA A 47 1.38 -16.86 -2.13
CA ALA A 47 0.19 -17.70 -2.08
C ALA A 47 -0.72 -17.52 -3.31
N LEU A 48 -0.84 -16.28 -3.80
CA LEU A 48 -1.65 -15.94 -4.98
C LEU A 48 -0.92 -16.10 -6.32
N GLY A 49 0.39 -16.37 -6.31
CA GLY A 49 1.20 -16.41 -7.53
C GLY A 49 1.35 -15.04 -8.21
N LEU A 50 1.20 -13.95 -7.46
CA LEU A 50 1.29 -12.57 -7.97
C LEU A 50 2.69 -11.99 -7.74
N LYS A 51 3.18 -11.24 -8.72
CA LYS A 51 4.31 -10.32 -8.53
C LYS A 51 3.80 -9.11 -7.76
N ILE A 52 4.39 -8.86 -6.58
CA ILE A 52 4.03 -7.72 -5.74
C ILE A 52 5.22 -6.80 -5.50
N VAL A 53 4.95 -5.54 -5.22
CA VAL A 53 5.88 -4.58 -4.61
C VAL A 53 5.41 -4.26 -3.20
N THR A 54 6.35 -4.05 -2.28
CA THR A 54 6.05 -3.57 -0.93
C THR A 54 6.84 -2.30 -0.67
N PHE A 55 6.13 -1.25 -0.32
CA PHE A 55 6.68 0.06 0.02
C PHE A 55 6.34 0.40 1.47
N ALA A 56 7.26 1.08 2.16
CA ALA A 56 7.03 1.68 3.47
C ALA A 56 7.53 3.13 3.42
N SER A 57 6.68 4.08 3.79
CA SER A 57 7.07 5.49 3.78
C SER A 57 8.04 5.84 4.91
N ASP A 58 8.85 6.87 4.68
CA ASP A 58 9.63 7.53 5.72
C ASP A 58 8.71 8.46 6.54
N PRO A 59 8.48 8.20 7.84
CA PRO A 59 7.58 9.01 8.64
C PRO A 59 8.10 10.45 8.83
N ALA A 60 9.43 10.68 8.74
CA ALA A 60 10.02 12.01 8.88
C ALA A 60 9.73 12.92 7.68
N LYS A 61 9.27 12.34 6.56
CA LYS A 61 8.92 13.05 5.32
C LYS A 61 7.41 13.18 5.12
N ARG A 62 6.61 12.82 6.12
CA ARG A 62 5.14 12.88 6.06
C ARG A 62 4.57 13.80 7.12
N ASP A 63 3.49 14.47 6.75
CA ASP A 63 2.83 15.47 7.60
C ASP A 63 2.07 14.85 8.78
N ASP A 64 1.60 13.62 8.58
CA ASP A 64 0.93 12.84 9.63
C ASP A 64 1.93 12.15 10.57
N GLY A 65 3.22 12.21 10.26
CA GLY A 65 4.27 11.53 11.01
C GLY A 65 4.11 10.02 11.08
N ARG A 66 3.31 9.38 10.21
CA ARG A 66 3.03 7.94 10.25
C ARG A 66 3.85 7.15 9.23
N VAL A 67 3.97 5.84 9.45
CA VAL A 67 4.50 4.93 8.43
C VAL A 67 3.33 4.32 7.65
N VAL A 68 3.29 4.55 6.34
CA VAL A 68 2.34 3.90 5.44
C VAL A 68 3.02 2.72 4.79
N VAL A 69 2.48 1.53 5.02
CA VAL A 69 2.89 0.32 4.30
C VAL A 69 1.90 0.07 3.17
N ILE A 70 2.42 -0.09 1.96
CA ILE A 70 1.68 -0.46 0.76
C ILE A 70 2.19 -1.80 0.27
N VAL A 71 1.28 -2.73 0.04
CA VAL A 71 1.53 -3.97 -0.70
C VAL A 71 0.68 -3.90 -1.96
N ALA A 72 1.28 -3.88 -3.14
CA ALA A 72 0.56 -3.72 -4.40
C ALA A 72 1.02 -4.73 -5.45
N VAL A 73 0.11 -5.13 -6.33
CA VAL A 73 0.41 -5.98 -7.48
C VAL A 73 1.26 -5.18 -8.47
N ASN A 74 2.36 -5.79 -8.94
CA ASN A 74 3.30 -5.21 -9.89
C ASN A 74 3.48 -6.15 -11.09
N GLN A 75 2.40 -6.31 -11.85
CA GLN A 75 2.38 -7.03 -13.12
C GLN A 75 1.26 -6.45 -13.99
N PRO A 76 1.34 -6.63 -15.32
CA PRO A 76 0.31 -6.15 -16.23
C PRO A 76 -1.04 -6.75 -15.88
N ALA A 77 -2.08 -5.94 -16.00
CA ALA A 77 -3.42 -6.47 -15.88
C ALA A 77 -3.73 -7.41 -17.06
N SER A 78 -4.45 -8.48 -16.78
CA SER A 78 -4.92 -9.38 -17.84
C SER A 78 -6.17 -8.83 -18.55
N ASP A 79 -6.84 -7.85 -17.94
CA ASP A 79 -8.02 -7.16 -18.46
C ASP A 79 -7.78 -5.64 -18.52
N PRO A 80 -8.10 -4.94 -19.63
CA PRO A 80 -7.99 -3.49 -19.74
C PRO A 80 -8.85 -2.70 -18.73
N GLU A 81 -9.92 -3.26 -18.19
CA GLU A 81 -10.71 -2.60 -17.13
C GLU A 81 -9.96 -2.59 -15.79
N ASP A 82 -9.25 -3.69 -15.49
CA ASP A 82 -8.37 -3.78 -14.32
C ASP A 82 -7.18 -2.82 -14.47
N GLU A 83 -6.62 -2.69 -15.67
CA GLU A 83 -5.54 -1.73 -15.96
C GLU A 83 -5.95 -0.29 -15.65
N LYS A 84 -7.16 0.12 -16.06
CA LYS A 84 -7.69 1.45 -15.77
C LYS A 84 -7.90 1.69 -14.27
N ARG A 85 -8.41 0.69 -13.55
CA ARG A 85 -8.55 0.78 -12.08
C ARG A 85 -7.19 0.92 -11.39
N MET A 86 -6.15 0.25 -11.88
CA MET A 86 -4.77 0.42 -11.37
C MET A 86 -4.24 1.83 -11.66
N GLU A 87 -4.47 2.37 -12.85
CA GLU A 87 -4.00 3.69 -13.22
C GLU A 87 -4.65 4.78 -12.35
N ASP A 88 -5.97 4.70 -12.15
CA ASP A 88 -6.71 5.64 -11.30
C ASP A 88 -6.26 5.56 -9.83
N ARG A 89 -6.03 4.35 -9.30
CA ARG A 89 -5.56 4.15 -7.91
C ARG A 89 -4.10 4.53 -7.70
N SER A 90 -3.22 4.22 -8.65
CA SER A 90 -1.82 4.60 -8.58
C SER A 90 -1.64 6.12 -8.60
N ARG A 91 -2.44 6.85 -9.39
CA ARG A 91 -2.50 8.31 -9.35
C ARG A 91 -2.93 8.84 -7.99
N LEU A 92 -3.97 8.28 -7.38
CA LEU A 92 -4.40 8.68 -6.03
C LEU A 92 -3.32 8.45 -4.97
N ILE A 93 -2.55 7.37 -5.09
CA ILE A 93 -1.45 7.07 -4.16
C ILE A 93 -0.29 8.04 -4.38
N VAL A 94 0.10 8.29 -5.64
CA VAL A 94 1.12 9.29 -5.95
C VAL A 94 0.69 10.65 -5.41
N ASP A 95 -0.54 11.10 -5.65
CA ASP A 95 -1.05 12.36 -5.12
C ASP A 95 -1.06 12.40 -3.59
N GLN A 96 -1.45 11.31 -2.91
CA GLN A 96 -1.39 11.23 -1.45
C GLN A 96 0.04 11.15 -0.89
N MET A 97 1.02 10.73 -1.69
CA MET A 97 2.44 10.73 -1.33
C MET A 97 3.17 12.01 -1.70
N LEU A 98 2.75 12.69 -2.78
CA LEU A 98 3.38 13.91 -3.31
C LEU A 98 2.80 15.19 -2.71
N LYS A 99 1.57 15.16 -2.17
CA LYS A 99 1.03 16.28 -1.40
C LYS A 99 1.93 16.56 -0.20
N ARG A 100 2.85 17.51 -0.39
CA ARG A 100 3.45 18.32 0.66
C ARG A 100 2.38 19.30 1.17
N PRO A 101 2.39 19.69 2.46
CA PRO A 101 1.55 20.75 2.96
C PRO A 101 2.26 22.06 2.60
N GLY A 102 2.09 22.53 1.37
CA GLY A 102 2.82 23.72 0.92
C GLY A 102 2.39 24.29 -0.42
N ASP A 103 1.92 23.47 -1.37
CA ASP A 103 1.41 23.99 -2.65
C ASP A 103 -0.07 24.36 -2.51
N SER A 104 -0.31 25.45 -1.77
CA SER A 104 -1.44 26.31 -2.13
C SER A 104 -1.02 27.09 -3.37
N PRO A 105 -1.82 27.15 -4.45
CA PRO A 105 -1.60 28.15 -5.47
C PRO A 105 -1.76 29.51 -4.79
N ILE A 106 -0.66 30.25 -4.67
CA ILE A 106 -0.70 31.66 -4.29
C ILE A 106 -1.52 32.33 -5.40
N SER A 107 -2.79 32.59 -5.08
CA SER A 107 -3.65 33.44 -5.88
C SER A 107 -3.04 34.83 -5.93
N GLY A 108 -3.12 35.45 -7.11
CA GLY A 108 -2.43 36.69 -7.50
C GLY A 108 -2.73 37.91 -6.62
N PRO A 109 -2.11 39.02 -6.99
CA PRO A 109 -2.78 39.96 -7.87
C PRO A 109 -2.28 39.94 -9.32
#